data_AF-A0A820I8J7-F1
#
_entry.id   AF-A0A820I8J7-F1
#
_cell.length_a   1.000
_cell.length_b   1.000
_cell.length_c   1.000
_cell.angle_alpha   90.00
_cell.angle_beta   90.00
_cell.angle_gamma   90.00
#
_symmetry.space_group_name_H-M   'P 1'
#
loop_
_entity.id
_entity.type
_entity.pdbx_description
1 polymer ?
#
loop_
_entity_poly.entity_id
_entity_poly.type
_entity_poly.pdbx_seq_one_letter_code
_entity_poly.pdbx_strand_id
1 'polypeptide(L)'
;MVDINFLCVHKKLRLKRLSPVLIKEITRRGHLEKYFQAVYTAAPFLPGLACKARYWHRLLNVKKLLAIKFAFLGRNVTMQRMQKLYRLPETTQVAGFREMRDADMPQAWKILTQSDQGEITDFISYYHLPSTIINHPEYKTLNACYMYYYAASRTPLTDLVNDCLIQAHN
;
A
#
# COMPACT_ATOMS: atom_id res chain seq x y z
N MET A 1 1.43 -19.07 -13.04
CA MET A 1 0.26 -18.25 -12.65
C MET A 1 0.54 -16.81 -13.06
N VAL A 2 -0.47 -16.04 -13.48
CA VAL A 2 -0.32 -14.63 -13.90
C VAL A 2 -0.98 -13.72 -12.88
N ASP A 3 -0.36 -12.60 -12.51
CA ASP A 3 -1.00 -11.53 -11.75
C ASP A 3 -1.65 -10.53 -12.71
N ILE A 4 -2.97 -10.35 -12.59
CA ILE A 4 -3.75 -9.47 -13.46
C ILE A 4 -4.10 -8.19 -12.70
N ASN A 5 -3.63 -7.06 -13.25
CA ASN A 5 -3.86 -5.75 -12.67
C ASN A 5 -4.23 -4.71 -13.76
N PHE A 6 -4.65 -3.52 -13.33
CA PHE A 6 -4.89 -2.33 -14.17
C PHE A 6 -5.95 -2.47 -15.28
N LEU A 7 -6.93 -3.35 -15.11
CA LEU A 7 -8.10 -3.38 -16.00
C LEU A 7 -8.85 -2.04 -15.90
N CYS A 8 -8.85 -1.27 -16.99
CA CYS A 8 -9.54 0.01 -17.06
C CYS A 8 -10.25 0.18 -18.40
N VAL A 9 -11.48 0.70 -18.35
CA VAL A 9 -12.25 1.08 -19.52
C VAL A 9 -12.58 2.57 -19.45
N HIS A 10 -12.31 3.27 -20.55
CA HIS A 10 -12.59 4.69 -20.68
C HIS A 10 -14.05 5.02 -20.31
N LYS A 11 -14.27 6.13 -19.59
CA LYS A 11 -15.59 6.51 -19.04
C LYS A 11 -16.71 6.46 -20.07
N LYS A 12 -16.45 6.95 -21.30
CA LYS A 12 -17.42 6.98 -22.42
C LYS A 12 -17.76 5.60 -23.02
N LEU A 13 -16.96 4.58 -22.75
CA LEU A 13 -17.12 3.22 -23.31
C LEU A 13 -17.60 2.20 -22.27
N ARG A 14 -17.86 2.65 -21.03
CA ARG A 14 -18.50 1.82 -20.01
C ARG A 14 -19.88 1.38 -20.50
N LEU A 15 -20.35 0.22 -20.03
CA LEU A 15 -21.62 -0.43 -20.44
C LEU A 15 -21.66 -1.03 -21.86
N LYS A 16 -20.62 -0.83 -22.70
CA LYS A 16 -20.53 -1.45 -24.03
C LYS A 16 -19.96 -2.88 -24.04
N ARG A 17 -19.95 -3.55 -22.88
CA ARG A 17 -19.40 -4.92 -22.71
C ARG A 17 -17.96 -5.11 -23.22
N LEU A 18 -17.12 -4.07 -23.13
CA LEU A 18 -15.70 -4.18 -23.50
C LEU A 18 -14.87 -4.98 -22.47
N SER A 19 -15.16 -4.85 -21.17
CA SER A 19 -14.36 -5.54 -20.14
C SER A 19 -14.31 -7.07 -20.33
N PRO A 20 -15.43 -7.77 -20.61
CA PRO A 20 -15.39 -9.20 -20.93
C PRO A 20 -14.51 -9.56 -22.13
N VAL A 21 -14.44 -8.70 -23.15
CA VAL A 21 -13.59 -8.93 -24.34
C VAL A 21 -12.12 -8.78 -23.98
N LEU A 22 -11.76 -7.76 -23.20
CA LEU A 22 -10.40 -7.55 -22.71
C LEU A 22 -9.93 -8.72 -21.82
N ILE A 23 -10.82 -9.21 -20.94
CA ILE A 23 -10.55 -10.37 -20.09
C ILE A 23 -10.31 -11.63 -20.95
N LYS A 24 -11.15 -11.88 -21.96
CA LYS A 24 -10.96 -13.02 -22.87
C LYS A 24 -9.63 -12.95 -23.61
N GLU A 25 -9.24 -11.77 -24.10
CA GLU A 25 -7.98 -11.61 -24.82
C GLU A 25 -6.77 -11.82 -23.93
N ILE A 26 -6.75 -11.28 -22.70
CA ILE A 26 -5.63 -11.51 -21.79
C ILE A 26 -5.54 -12.97 -21.36
N THR A 27 -6.68 -13.64 -21.14
CA THR A 27 -6.73 -15.10 -20.89
C THR A 27 -6.18 -15.88 -22.08
N ARG A 28 -6.55 -15.54 -23.32
CA ARG A 28 -6.02 -16.17 -24.53
C ARG A 28 -4.50 -16.04 -24.62
N ARG A 29 -3.95 -14.85 -24.34
CA ARG A 29 -2.49 -14.62 -24.29
C ARG A 29 -1.82 -15.43 -23.20
N GLY A 30 -2.40 -15.48 -21.99
CA GLY A 30 -1.90 -16.31 -20.90
C GLY A 30 -1.81 -17.79 -21.27
N HIS A 31 -2.84 -18.33 -21.93
CA HIS A 31 -2.85 -19.73 -22.37
C HIS A 31 -1.78 -20.03 -23.43
N LEU A 32 -1.48 -19.09 -24.35
CA LEU A 32 -0.40 -19.27 -25.33
C LEU A 32 0.97 -19.36 -24.65
N GLU A 33 1.19 -18.58 -23.58
CA GLU A 33 2.38 -18.64 -22.72
C GLU A 33 2.32 -19.78 -21.69
N LYS A 34 1.37 -20.72 -21.82
CA LYS A 34 1.16 -21.87 -20.94
C LYS A 34 0.83 -21.50 -19.48
N TYR A 35 0.26 -20.33 -19.24
CA TYR A 35 -0.29 -19.96 -17.94
C TYR A 35 -1.81 -20.12 -17.91
N PHE A 36 -2.29 -21.06 -17.08
CA PHE A 36 -3.72 -21.42 -16.98
C PHE A 36 -4.40 -20.92 -15.70
N GLN A 37 -3.67 -20.22 -14.84
CA GLN A 37 -4.15 -19.69 -13.57
C GLN A 37 -3.81 -18.21 -13.47
N ALA A 38 -4.73 -17.44 -12.90
CA ALA A 38 -4.56 -16.02 -12.66
C ALA A 38 -4.92 -15.67 -11.22
N VAL A 39 -4.19 -14.71 -10.66
CA VAL A 39 -4.52 -14.03 -9.41
C VAL A 39 -4.84 -12.57 -9.74
N TYR A 40 -5.80 -11.99 -9.04
CA TYR A 40 -6.15 -10.58 -9.17
C TYR A 40 -6.83 -10.11 -7.89
N THR A 41 -6.80 -8.79 -7.67
CA THR A 41 -7.53 -8.15 -6.59
C THR A 41 -8.58 -7.20 -7.17
N ALA A 42 -9.74 -7.12 -6.53
CA ALA A 42 -10.84 -6.27 -6.97
C ALA A 42 -11.55 -5.66 -5.76
N ALA A 43 -11.95 -4.39 -5.90
CA ALA A 43 -12.80 -3.72 -4.92
C ALA A 43 -14.25 -4.28 -4.88
N PRO A 44 -14.92 -4.55 -6.03
CA PRO A 44 -16.25 -5.16 -5.99
C PRO A 44 -16.16 -6.63 -5.58
N PHE A 45 -17.22 -7.11 -4.92
CA PHE A 45 -17.38 -8.53 -4.63
C PHE A 45 -17.55 -9.32 -5.92
N LEU A 46 -16.81 -10.41 -6.04
CA LEU A 46 -16.89 -11.35 -7.15
C LEU A 46 -17.04 -12.78 -6.61
N PRO A 47 -17.86 -13.63 -7.26
CA PRO A 47 -17.97 -15.04 -6.89
C PRO A 47 -16.60 -15.75 -6.99
N GLY A 48 -16.34 -16.71 -6.09
CA GLY A 48 -15.08 -17.47 -6.09
C GLY A 48 -13.89 -16.75 -5.45
N LEU A 49 -14.13 -15.79 -4.57
CA LEU A 49 -13.07 -15.09 -3.83
C LEU A 49 -12.29 -16.05 -2.92
N ALA A 50 -10.95 -15.95 -2.96
CA ALA A 50 -10.08 -16.69 -2.06
C ALA A 50 -10.00 -16.03 -0.67
N CYS A 51 -9.93 -14.69 -0.63
CA CYS A 51 -9.83 -13.93 0.61
C CYS A 51 -10.46 -12.54 0.48
N LYS A 52 -10.74 -11.91 1.63
CA LYS A 52 -11.18 -10.52 1.73
C LYS A 52 -10.30 -9.79 2.74
N ALA A 53 -9.71 -8.68 2.32
CA ALA A 53 -8.93 -7.80 3.18
C ALA A 53 -9.63 -6.45 3.33
N ARG A 54 -9.38 -5.75 4.45
CA ARG A 54 -9.87 -4.40 4.72
C ARG A 54 -8.69 -3.44 4.73
N TYR A 55 -8.82 -2.31 4.04
CA TYR A 55 -7.86 -1.22 4.14
C TYR A 55 -7.91 -0.56 5.51
N TRP A 56 -6.74 -0.31 6.07
CA TRP A 56 -6.54 0.48 7.27
C TRP A 56 -5.72 1.72 6.91
N HIS A 57 -5.98 2.83 7.60
CA HIS A 57 -5.35 4.10 7.32
C HIS A 57 -4.72 4.68 8.58
N ARG A 58 -3.44 5.05 8.49
CA ARG A 58 -2.76 5.90 9.47
C ARG A 58 -2.64 7.31 8.88
N LEU A 59 -3.18 8.30 9.57
CA LEU A 59 -3.16 9.69 9.12
C LEU A 59 -1.81 10.31 9.46
N LEU A 60 -1.02 10.69 8.45
CA LEU A 60 0.25 11.38 8.65
C LEU A 60 0.07 12.90 8.68
N ASN A 61 -0.68 13.46 7.72
CA ASN A 61 -1.00 14.89 7.68
C ASN A 61 -2.49 15.15 7.95
N VAL A 62 -2.86 15.22 9.23
CA VAL A 62 -4.26 15.38 9.66
C VAL A 62 -4.92 16.63 9.07
N LYS A 63 -4.23 17.77 9.04
CA LYS A 63 -4.80 19.05 8.53
C LYS A 63 -5.23 18.92 7.08
N LYS A 64 -4.33 18.42 6.22
CA LYS A 64 -4.63 18.20 4.80
C LYS A 64 -5.75 17.19 4.62
N LEU A 65 -5.70 16.07 5.36
CA LEU A 65 -6.68 14.98 5.22
C LEU A 65 -8.10 15.38 5.65
N LEU A 66 -8.23 16.26 6.64
CA LEU A 66 -9.51 16.87 7.02
C LEU A 66 -9.99 17.87 5.96
N ALA A 67 -9.10 18.74 5.45
CA ALA A 67 -9.45 19.74 4.44
C ALA A 67 -10.02 19.11 3.16
N ILE A 68 -9.41 18.02 2.70
CA ILE A 68 -9.84 17.30 1.49
C ILE A 68 -11.00 16.33 1.74
N LYS A 69 -11.54 16.26 2.97
CA LYS A 69 -12.62 15.35 3.40
C LYS A 69 -12.28 13.85 3.23
N PHE A 70 -11.00 13.49 3.32
CA PHE A 70 -10.58 12.09 3.37
C PHE A 70 -10.83 11.48 4.74
N ALA A 71 -10.59 12.26 5.80
CA ALA A 71 -10.89 11.90 7.18
C ALA A 71 -11.89 12.90 7.78
N PHE A 72 -12.55 12.51 8.87
CA PHE A 72 -13.53 13.33 9.56
C PHE A 72 -13.19 13.41 11.06
N LEU A 73 -13.53 14.53 11.69
CA LEU A 73 -13.45 14.68 13.14
C LEU A 73 -14.60 13.91 13.80
N GLY A 74 -14.26 13.14 14.84
CA GLY A 74 -15.27 12.48 15.67
C GLY A 74 -16.04 13.47 16.55
N ARG A 75 -17.12 12.99 17.18
CA ARG A 75 -17.86 13.78 18.18
C ARG A 75 -16.90 14.19 19.31
N ASN A 76 -16.90 15.47 19.69
CA ASN A 76 -16.08 16.03 20.77
C ASN A 76 -14.56 15.94 20.60
N VAL A 77 -14.06 15.81 19.35
CA VAL A 77 -12.62 15.83 19.06
C VAL A 77 -12.27 17.13 18.32
N THR A 78 -11.34 17.90 18.87
CA THR A 78 -10.79 19.08 18.20
C THR A 78 -9.68 18.68 17.23
N MET A 79 -9.43 19.51 16.21
CA MET A 79 -8.34 19.30 15.26
C MET A 79 -6.98 19.17 15.98
N GLN A 80 -6.70 20.03 16.95
CA GLN A 80 -5.44 20.00 17.72
C GLN A 80 -5.26 18.69 18.49
N ARG A 81 -6.34 18.16 19.09
CA ARG A 81 -6.30 16.88 19.80
C ARG A 81 -6.02 15.73 18.83
N MET A 82 -6.62 15.76 17.65
CA MET A 82 -6.36 14.77 16.61
C MET A 82 -4.92 14.86 16.11
N GLN A 83 -4.40 16.05 15.87
CA GLN A 83 -2.99 16.23 15.49
C GLN A 83 -2.03 15.70 16.55
N LYS A 84 -2.31 15.94 17.84
CA LYS A 84 -1.51 15.40 18.95
C LYS A 84 -1.56 13.87 19.00
N LEU A 85 -2.71 13.26 18.73
CA LEU A 85 -2.88 11.80 18.69
C LEU A 85 -2.11 11.13 17.54
N TYR A 86 -2.05 11.79 16.39
CA TYR A 86 -1.36 11.27 15.19
C TYR A 86 0.10 11.72 15.07
N ARG A 87 0.61 12.51 16.02
CA ARG A 87 1.99 13.00 16.01
C ARG A 87 2.97 11.83 16.01
N LEU A 88 3.99 11.95 15.18
CA LEU A 88 5.14 11.03 15.11
C LEU A 88 6.41 11.73 15.62
N PRO A 89 7.41 10.96 16.08
CA PRO A 89 8.77 11.45 16.33
C PRO A 89 9.42 11.98 15.03
N GLU A 90 10.45 12.82 15.18
CA GLU A 90 11.20 13.38 14.03
C GLU A 90 12.24 12.39 13.48
N THR A 91 12.79 11.53 14.35
CA THR A 91 13.82 10.55 14.01
C THR A 91 13.35 9.13 14.31
N THR A 92 13.82 8.18 13.51
CA THR A 92 13.65 6.73 13.73
C THR A 92 14.23 6.30 15.07
N GLN A 93 13.60 5.33 15.71
CA GLN A 93 13.97 4.85 17.04
C GLN A 93 14.72 3.51 17.01
N VAL A 94 14.51 2.70 15.98
CA VAL A 94 15.17 1.41 15.80
C VAL A 94 16.63 1.64 15.42
N ALA A 95 17.54 1.05 16.21
CA ALA A 95 18.97 1.17 15.97
C ALA A 95 19.36 0.49 14.65
N GLY A 96 20.14 1.20 13.82
CA GLY A 96 20.57 0.69 12.51
C GLY A 96 19.50 0.77 11.41
N PHE A 97 18.35 1.40 11.67
CA PHE A 97 17.34 1.65 10.65
C PHE A 97 17.90 2.54 9.54
N ARG A 98 17.99 2.00 8.32
CA ARG A 98 18.51 2.70 7.14
C ARG A 98 17.85 2.19 5.87
N GLU A 99 17.98 2.95 4.80
CA GLU A 99 17.56 2.51 3.46
C GLU A 99 18.32 1.24 3.02
N MET A 100 17.60 0.35 2.36
CA MET A 100 18.13 -0.89 1.79
C MET A 100 19.04 -0.58 0.60
N ARG A 101 20.21 -1.21 0.56
CA ARG A 101 21.17 -1.10 -0.54
C ARG A 101 21.18 -2.38 -1.36
N ASP A 102 21.72 -2.32 -2.58
CA ASP A 102 21.81 -3.50 -3.47
C ASP A 102 22.53 -4.69 -2.82
N ALA A 103 23.54 -4.42 -2.00
CA ALA A 103 24.29 -5.44 -1.26
C ALA A 103 23.43 -6.19 -0.23
N ASP A 104 22.34 -5.59 0.27
CA ASP A 104 21.45 -6.18 1.26
C ASP A 104 20.40 -7.10 0.61
N MET A 105 20.20 -7.01 -0.71
CA MET A 105 19.14 -7.73 -1.44
C MET A 105 19.16 -9.25 -1.23
N PRO A 106 20.32 -9.94 -1.27
CA PRO A 106 20.36 -11.38 -1.03
C PRO A 106 19.90 -11.75 0.39
N GLN A 107 20.26 -10.92 1.39
CA GLN A 107 19.86 -11.14 2.78
C GLN A 107 18.37 -10.85 2.98
N ALA A 108 17.86 -9.76 2.41
CA ALA A 108 16.44 -9.39 2.44
C ALA A 108 15.54 -10.47 1.81
N TRP A 109 15.97 -11.05 0.69
CA TRP A 109 15.28 -12.17 0.06
C TRP A 109 15.29 -13.41 0.96
N LYS A 110 16.42 -13.70 1.62
CA LYS A 110 16.57 -14.85 2.51
C LYS A 110 15.65 -14.75 3.73
N ILE A 111 15.58 -13.59 4.39
CA ILE A 111 14.70 -13.40 5.56
C ILE A 111 13.22 -13.47 5.18
N LEU A 112 12.84 -13.01 3.98
CA LEU A 112 11.46 -13.06 3.49
C LEU A 112 11.01 -14.50 3.15
N THR A 113 11.93 -15.35 2.68
CA THR A 113 11.60 -16.69 2.15
C THR A 113 11.90 -17.83 3.11
N GLN A 114 12.96 -17.72 3.91
CA GLN A 114 13.52 -18.82 4.70
C GLN A 114 13.53 -18.54 6.21
N SER A 115 13.15 -17.32 6.64
CA SER A 115 13.16 -16.91 8.06
C SER A 115 14.50 -17.14 8.77
N ASP A 116 15.60 -17.10 8.02
CA ASP A 116 16.95 -17.35 8.54
C ASP A 116 17.62 -16.07 9.04
N GLN A 117 18.55 -16.19 9.98
CA GLN A 117 19.20 -15.04 10.63
C GLN A 117 20.48 -14.64 9.88
N GLY A 118 20.47 -13.44 9.29
CA GLY A 118 21.62 -12.78 8.67
C GLY A 118 22.04 -11.50 9.40
N GLU A 119 22.87 -10.68 8.76
CA GLU A 119 23.22 -9.34 9.26
C GLU A 119 22.02 -8.40 9.19
N ILE A 120 21.24 -8.48 8.11
CA ILE A 120 19.91 -7.88 8.01
C ILE A 120 18.92 -8.77 8.75
N THR A 121 18.40 -8.24 9.85
CA THR A 121 17.51 -8.98 10.76
C THR A 121 16.04 -8.68 10.52
N ASP A 122 15.74 -7.47 10.03
CA ASP A 122 14.40 -6.96 9.86
C ASP A 122 14.37 -6.04 8.63
N PHE A 123 13.24 -6.00 7.92
CA PHE A 123 13.00 -4.98 6.90
C PHE A 123 11.52 -4.64 6.80
N ILE A 124 11.23 -3.44 6.32
CA ILE A 124 9.88 -2.98 6.00
C ILE A 124 9.93 -2.15 4.72
N SER A 125 8.91 -2.31 3.89
CA SER A 125 8.79 -1.61 2.61
C SER A 125 7.41 -1.01 2.45
N TYR A 126 7.35 0.10 1.71
CA TYR A 126 6.12 0.71 1.26
C TYR A 126 6.33 1.29 -0.14
N TYR A 127 5.23 1.51 -0.87
CA TYR A 127 5.26 2.20 -2.16
C TYR A 127 4.36 3.44 -2.13
N HIS A 128 4.75 4.44 -2.92
CA HIS A 128 3.95 5.65 -3.11
C HIS A 128 2.92 5.45 -4.21
N LEU A 129 1.66 5.79 -3.92
CA LEU A 129 0.59 5.82 -4.90
C LEU A 129 -0.15 7.16 -4.78
N PRO A 130 0.25 8.18 -5.57
CA PRO A 130 -0.44 9.47 -5.55
C PRO A 130 -1.83 9.34 -6.19
N SER A 131 -2.83 9.94 -5.55
CA SER A 131 -4.20 10.03 -6.04
C SER A 131 -4.57 11.48 -6.35
N THR A 132 -5.28 11.68 -7.46
CA THR A 132 -5.79 13.01 -7.84
C THR A 132 -6.96 13.42 -6.93
N ILE A 133 -6.88 14.64 -6.39
CA ILE A 133 -7.98 15.25 -5.63
C ILE A 133 -8.87 16.01 -6.61
N ILE A 134 -10.16 15.69 -6.59
CA ILE A 134 -11.14 16.26 -7.52
C ILE A 134 -11.79 17.48 -6.85
N ASN A 135 -11.83 18.62 -7.55
CA ASN A 135 -12.54 19.84 -7.16
C ASN A 135 -12.12 20.48 -5.82
N HIS A 136 -10.84 20.45 -5.48
CA HIS A 136 -10.32 21.18 -4.32
C HIS A 136 -9.44 22.37 -4.77
N PRO A 137 -9.64 23.59 -4.23
CA PRO A 137 -8.95 24.80 -4.71
C PRO A 137 -7.43 24.79 -4.42
N GLU A 138 -7.03 24.28 -3.25
CA GLU A 138 -5.63 24.28 -2.80
C GLU A 138 -4.88 22.97 -3.13
N TYR A 139 -5.42 21.82 -2.72
CA TYR A 139 -4.76 20.52 -2.88
C TYR A 139 -5.17 19.79 -4.17
N LYS A 140 -4.19 19.45 -5.02
CA LYS A 140 -4.39 18.68 -6.26
C LYS A 140 -4.11 17.18 -6.13
N THR A 141 -3.22 16.81 -5.21
CA THR A 141 -2.75 15.43 -5.05
C THR A 141 -2.78 15.00 -3.59
N LEU A 142 -3.28 13.79 -3.36
CA LEU A 142 -3.15 13.05 -2.11
C LEU A 142 -2.03 12.02 -2.28
N ASN A 143 -0.93 12.21 -1.56
CA ASN A 143 0.14 11.22 -1.52
C ASN A 143 -0.22 10.19 -0.46
N ALA A 144 -0.35 8.94 -0.87
CA ALA A 144 -0.57 7.80 0.01
C ALA A 144 0.61 6.84 -0.09
N CYS A 145 1.04 6.32 1.07
CA CYS A 145 2.02 5.27 1.18
C CYS A 145 1.29 3.96 1.53
N TYR A 146 1.52 2.93 0.74
CA TYR A 146 0.94 1.62 0.96
C TYR A 146 2.03 0.68 1.42
N MET A 147 1.83 0.08 2.59
CA MET A 147 2.74 -0.94 3.11
C MET A 147 2.80 -2.12 2.13
N TYR A 148 4.01 -2.59 1.86
CA TYR A 148 4.29 -3.71 0.99
C TYR A 148 4.73 -4.91 1.82
N TYR A 149 5.91 -5.48 1.55
CA TYR A 149 6.47 -6.55 2.37
C TYR A 149 7.19 -6.03 3.61
N TYR A 150 7.24 -6.88 4.62
CA TYR A 150 8.08 -6.73 5.80
C TYR A 150 8.48 -8.10 6.32
N ALA A 151 9.61 -8.17 7.00
CA ALA A 151 10.00 -9.28 7.87
C ALA A 151 10.53 -8.70 9.17
N ALA A 152 10.05 -9.24 10.29
CA ALA A 152 10.43 -8.79 11.62
C ALA A 152 10.80 -10.03 12.45
N SER A 153 12.08 -10.16 12.79
CA SER A 153 12.64 -11.27 13.54
C SER A 153 13.18 -10.84 14.90
N ARG A 154 13.88 -9.69 14.99
CA ARG A 154 14.45 -9.17 16.25
C ARG A 154 13.64 -8.01 16.81
N THR A 155 13.16 -7.15 15.92
CA THR A 155 12.45 -5.93 16.32
C THR A 155 10.95 -6.21 16.37
N PRO A 156 10.22 -5.79 17.42
CA PRO A 156 8.77 -5.85 17.41
C PRO A 156 8.20 -5.15 16.17
N LEU A 157 7.25 -5.80 15.49
CA LEU A 157 6.67 -5.26 14.25
C LEU A 157 6.08 -3.85 14.46
N THR A 158 5.55 -3.56 15.65
CA THR A 158 5.00 -2.24 15.99
C THR A 158 6.06 -1.14 15.88
N ASP A 159 7.28 -1.41 16.30
CA ASP A 159 8.37 -0.43 16.35
C ASP A 159 8.92 -0.22 14.93
N LEU A 160 9.05 -1.31 14.17
CA LEU A 160 9.44 -1.27 12.76
C LEU A 160 8.41 -0.51 11.90
N VAL A 161 7.12 -0.73 12.14
CA VAL A 161 6.04 0.02 11.49
C VAL A 161 6.04 1.48 11.93
N ASN A 162 6.32 1.78 13.21
CA ASN A 162 6.41 3.16 13.67
C ASN A 162 7.53 3.93 12.97
N ASP A 163 8.70 3.33 12.81
CA ASP A 163 9.81 3.95 12.07
C ASP A 163 9.52 4.09 10.58
N CYS A 164 8.82 3.13 9.98
CA CYS A 164 8.30 3.26 8.62
C CYS A 164 7.34 4.45 8.48
N LEU A 165 6.47 4.69 9.46
CA LEU A 165 5.57 5.84 9.48
C LEU A 165 6.33 7.16 9.63
N ILE A 166 7.40 7.20 10.42
CA ILE A 166 8.28 8.37 10.56
C ILE A 166 8.93 8.69 9.21
N GLN A 167 9.50 7.69 8.55
CA GLN A 167 10.11 7.86 7.22
C GLN A 167 9.11 8.26 6.14
N ALA A 168 7.88 7.73 6.18
CA ALA A 168 6.84 8.10 5.24
C ALA A 168 6.25 9.50 5.49
N HIS A 169 6.50 10.08 6.68
CA HIS A 169 6.05 11.42 7.05
C HIS A 169 7.06 12.51 6.67
N ASN A 170 8.35 12.22 6.86
CA ASN A 170 9.47 13.09 6.53
C ASN A 170 9.65 13.26 5.02
#